data_AF-A0A819UB03-F1
#
_entry.id   AF-A0A819UB03-F1
#
_cell.length_a   1.000
_cell.length_b   1.000
_cell.length_c   1.000
_cell.angle_alpha   90.00
_cell.angle_beta   90.00
_cell.angle_gamma   90.00
#
_symmetry.space_group_name_H-M   'P 1'
#
loop_
_entity.id
_entity.type
_entity.pdbx_description
1 polymer ?
#
loop_
_entity_poly.entity_id
_entity_poly.type
_entity_poly.pdbx_seq_one_letter_code
_entity_poly.pdbx_strand_id
1 'polypeptide(L)'
;MSAGAKLLLNHWIYQWLLACAPSDSYIRMLMFYVFICTGTHLADTHAAIVGLVTCNKYTLLSYNNAPFLSQSIRKFWGCRYNQLVGSVLKESVFEPTRRLLHSSTIAVLTTFTLSGLLHAHVAVAVFGASSPVSAFTFFFLQGIACCVENLCSLTLPKPIGIVTTHIFLLLTAPLYIGLFTRAGPAFFALNPPPLFGGKWIPQLPLPNFSPK
;
A
#
# COMPACT_ATOMS: atom_id res chain seq x y z
N MET A 1 10.90 3.52 10.28
CA MET A 1 10.58 2.47 11.25
C MET A 1 11.51 1.30 10.98
N SER A 2 12.12 0.71 12.01
CA SER A 2 13.01 -0.45 11.84
C SER A 2 12.23 -1.70 11.44
N ALA A 3 12.92 -2.71 10.89
CA ALA A 3 12.31 -3.98 10.54
C ALA A 3 11.68 -4.68 11.75
N GLY A 4 12.34 -4.64 12.92
CA GLY A 4 11.80 -5.18 14.17
C GLY A 4 10.52 -4.48 14.64
N ALA A 5 10.46 -3.14 14.56
CA ALA A 5 9.24 -2.41 14.90
C ALA A 5 8.10 -2.70 13.92
N LYS A 6 8.39 -2.82 12.62
CA LYS A 6 7.41 -3.26 11.62
C LYS A 6 6.91 -4.68 11.91
N LEU A 7 7.79 -5.62 12.28
CA LEU A 7 7.41 -7.00 12.64
C LEU A 7 6.38 -7.02 13.78
N LEU A 8 6.71 -6.39 14.92
CA LEU A 8 5.85 -6.37 16.09
C LEU A 8 4.49 -5.71 15.79
N LEU A 9 4.51 -4.56 15.12
CA LEU A 9 3.28 -3.85 14.77
C LEU A 9 2.44 -4.66 13.77
N ASN A 10 3.08 -5.31 12.79
CA ASN A 10 2.39 -6.13 11.81
C ASN A 10 1.67 -7.32 12.46
N HIS A 11 2.37 -8.04 13.35
CA HIS A 11 1.79 -9.19 14.06
C HIS A 11 0.68 -8.78 15.03
N TRP A 12 0.84 -7.64 15.71
CA TRP A 12 -0.22 -7.12 16.58
C TRP A 12 -1.48 -6.74 15.78
N ILE A 13 -1.33 -6.02 14.67
CA ILE A 13 -2.48 -5.68 13.80
C ILE A 13 -3.10 -6.93 13.19
N TYR A 14 -2.30 -7.93 12.79
CA TYR A 14 -2.80 -9.19 12.24
C TYR A 14 -3.72 -9.92 13.23
N GLN A 15 -3.28 -10.06 14.48
CA GLN A 15 -4.08 -10.66 15.54
C GLN A 15 -5.38 -9.89 15.78
N TRP A 16 -5.31 -8.55 15.75
CA TRP A 16 -6.49 -7.71 15.87
C TRP A 16 -7.47 -7.88 14.68
N LEU A 17 -6.96 -7.97 13.45
CA LEU A 17 -7.76 -8.20 12.23
C LEU A 17 -8.44 -9.57 12.22
N LEU A 18 -7.80 -10.58 12.83
CA LEU A 18 -8.36 -11.91 13.07
C LEU A 18 -9.48 -11.89 14.12
N ALA A 19 -9.30 -11.15 15.21
CA ALA A 19 -10.27 -11.09 16.30
C ALA A 19 -11.53 -10.27 15.96
N CYS A 20 -11.40 -9.27 15.08
CA CYS A 20 -12.48 -8.35 14.74
C CYS A 20 -13.38 -8.87 13.62
N ALA A 21 -14.70 -8.64 13.72
CA ALA A 21 -15.66 -8.97 12.66
C ALA A 21 -15.41 -8.14 11.37
N PRO A 22 -15.66 -8.69 10.17
CA PRO A 22 -15.51 -7.94 8.93
C PRO A 22 -16.38 -6.68 8.93
N SER A 23 -15.83 -5.56 8.44
CA SER A 23 -16.52 -4.27 8.42
C SER A 23 -15.91 -3.32 7.39
N ASP A 24 -16.70 -2.34 6.94
CA ASP A 24 -16.24 -1.20 6.13
C ASP A 24 -15.81 0.02 6.97
N SER A 25 -15.58 -0.17 8.27
CA SER A 25 -15.05 0.89 9.13
C SER A 25 -13.70 1.43 8.64
N TYR A 26 -13.58 2.75 8.55
CA TYR A 26 -12.32 3.43 8.21
C TYR A 26 -11.20 3.11 9.22
N ILE A 27 -11.52 2.78 10.47
CA ILE A 27 -10.50 2.35 11.45
C ILE A 27 -9.91 1.00 11.01
N ARG A 28 -10.76 0.04 10.62
CA ARG A 28 -10.30 -1.27 10.11
C ARG A 28 -9.50 -1.11 8.83
N MET A 29 -9.91 -0.23 7.91
CA MET A 29 -9.16 0.08 6.69
C MET A 29 -7.82 0.76 6.98
N LEU A 30 -7.77 1.68 7.94
CA LEU A 30 -6.52 2.30 8.40
C LEU A 30 -5.59 1.25 9.02
N MET A 31 -6.11 0.37 9.87
CA MET A 31 -5.32 -0.73 10.44
C MET A 31 -4.79 -1.64 9.34
N PHE A 32 -5.61 -2.01 8.35
CA PHE A 32 -5.15 -2.79 7.21
C PHE A 32 -4.10 -2.05 6.37
N TYR A 33 -4.26 -0.75 6.16
CA TYR A 33 -3.25 0.06 5.46
C TYR A 33 -1.91 0.08 6.21
N VAL A 34 -1.93 0.20 7.55
CA VAL A 34 -0.72 0.06 8.36
C VAL A 34 -0.18 -1.36 8.30
N PHE A 35 -1.06 -2.38 8.31
CA PHE A 35 -0.69 -3.79 8.18
C PHE A 35 0.08 -4.05 6.87
N ILE A 36 -0.41 -3.62 5.72
CA ILE A 36 0.30 -3.83 4.45
C ILE A 36 1.64 -3.08 4.40
N CYS A 37 1.72 -1.87 4.95
CA CYS A 37 2.97 -1.12 5.00
C CYS A 37 4.00 -1.79 5.91
N THR A 38 3.57 -2.36 7.04
CA THR A 38 4.43 -3.06 8.01
C THR A 38 4.74 -4.51 7.60
N GLY A 39 3.94 -5.11 6.73
CA GLY A 39 4.18 -6.45 6.16
C GLY A 39 5.47 -6.54 5.35
N THR A 40 6.05 -5.39 4.97
CA THR A 40 7.35 -5.30 4.29
C THR A 40 8.56 -5.49 5.19
N HIS A 41 8.39 -5.82 6.48
CA HIS A 41 9.48 -6.02 7.43
C HIS A 41 10.53 -7.04 6.95
N LEU A 42 10.13 -8.12 6.28
CA LEU A 42 11.08 -9.11 5.79
C LEU A 42 11.93 -8.57 4.62
N ALA A 43 11.32 -7.78 3.72
CA ALA A 43 12.04 -7.11 2.65
C ALA A 43 13.05 -6.09 3.20
N ASP A 44 12.69 -5.36 4.26
CA ASP A 44 13.62 -4.46 4.96
C ASP A 44 14.79 -5.24 5.58
N THR A 45 14.52 -6.39 6.20
CA THR A 45 15.57 -7.27 6.74
C THR A 45 16.51 -7.77 5.65
N HIS A 46 15.98 -8.20 4.50
CA HIS A 46 16.80 -8.59 3.35
C HIS A 46 17.69 -7.45 2.86
N ALA A 47 17.13 -6.24 2.73
CA ALA A 47 17.90 -5.06 2.33
C ALA A 47 19.04 -4.74 3.32
N ALA A 48 18.78 -4.87 4.63
CA ALA A 48 19.80 -4.68 5.66
C ALA A 48 20.90 -5.75 5.61
N ILE A 49 20.53 -7.03 5.41
CA ILE A 49 21.50 -8.13 5.28
C ILE A 49 22.38 -7.94 4.05
N VAL A 50 21.80 -7.58 2.89
CA VAL A 50 22.59 -7.31 1.67
C VAL A 50 23.53 -6.14 1.89
N GLY A 51 23.06 -5.05 2.50
CA GLY A 51 23.92 -3.91 2.85
C GLY A 51 25.08 -4.32 3.76
N LEU A 52 24.81 -5.12 4.80
CA LEU A 52 25.83 -5.60 5.73
C LEU A 52 26.86 -6.51 5.03
N VAL A 53 26.42 -7.56 4.36
CA VAL A 53 27.29 -8.57 3.72
C VAL A 53 28.14 -7.96 2.61
N THR A 54 27.58 -7.00 1.88
CA THR A 54 28.28 -6.37 0.75
C THR A 54 29.05 -5.11 1.15
N CYS A 55 29.11 -4.78 2.45
CA CYS A 55 29.68 -3.52 2.95
C CYS A 55 29.11 -2.29 2.21
N ASN A 56 27.79 -2.30 1.99
CA ASN A 56 27.02 -1.31 1.24
C ASN A 56 27.44 -1.13 -0.23
N LYS A 57 28.18 -2.08 -0.81
CA LYS A 57 28.47 -2.11 -2.26
C LYS A 57 27.19 -2.30 -3.08
N TYR A 58 26.23 -3.07 -2.56
CA TYR A 58 24.93 -3.28 -3.20
C TYR A 58 23.81 -2.90 -2.23
N THR A 59 22.78 -2.26 -2.77
CA THR A 59 21.56 -1.90 -2.03
C THR A 59 20.35 -2.46 -2.75
N LEU A 60 19.46 -3.13 -2.02
CA LEU A 60 18.18 -3.53 -2.57
C LEU A 60 17.22 -2.35 -2.62
N LEU A 61 16.41 -2.30 -3.67
CA LEU A 61 15.31 -1.35 -3.77
C LEU A 61 14.34 -1.57 -2.61
N SER A 62 14.11 -0.52 -1.82
CA SER A 62 13.16 -0.58 -0.71
C SER A 62 11.73 -0.74 -1.24
N TYR A 63 10.99 -1.71 -0.71
CA TYR A 63 9.57 -1.85 -1.02
C TYR A 63 8.79 -0.59 -0.65
N ASN A 64 8.98 -0.07 0.56
CA ASN A 64 8.28 1.11 1.08
C ASN A 64 9.26 2.10 1.71
N ASN A 65 9.34 3.31 1.15
CA ASN A 65 10.16 4.40 1.66
C ASN A 65 9.31 5.44 2.43
N ALA A 66 9.06 5.14 3.71
CA ALA A 66 8.28 5.99 4.63
C ALA A 66 6.98 6.53 3.97
N PRO A 67 6.05 5.64 3.54
CA PRO A 67 4.82 6.03 2.86
C PRO A 67 3.97 7.02 3.67
N PHE A 68 3.99 6.92 4.99
CA PHE A 68 3.28 7.83 5.90
C PHE A 68 3.78 9.28 5.87
N LEU A 69 4.95 9.55 5.28
CA LEU A 69 5.51 10.90 5.11
C LEU A 69 5.25 11.48 3.71
N SER A 70 4.35 10.87 2.95
CA SER A 70 3.97 11.34 1.62
C SER A 70 3.18 12.64 1.73
N GLN A 71 3.72 13.71 1.16
CA GLN A 71 3.10 15.05 1.16
C GLN A 71 2.14 15.28 -0.02
N SER A 72 2.08 14.32 -0.95
CA SER A 72 1.20 14.35 -2.11
C SER A 72 0.96 12.92 -2.61
N ILE A 73 -0.13 12.71 -3.34
CA ILE A 73 -0.47 11.41 -3.97
C ILE A 73 0.58 11.00 -4.99
N ARG A 74 1.14 11.96 -5.76
CA ARG A 74 2.29 11.70 -6.64
C ARG A 74 3.50 11.18 -5.89
N LYS A 75 3.85 11.77 -4.74
CA LYS A 75 4.99 11.29 -3.93
C LYS A 75 4.71 9.93 -3.32
N PHE A 76 3.47 9.67 -2.91
CA PHE A 76 3.06 8.37 -2.40
C PHE A 76 3.31 7.26 -3.42
N TRP A 77 2.67 7.34 -4.60
CA TRP A 77 2.77 6.30 -5.63
C TRP A 77 4.09 6.31 -6.41
N GLY A 78 4.70 7.48 -6.58
CA GLY A 78 5.88 7.63 -7.44
C GLY A 78 7.20 7.23 -6.80
N CYS A 79 7.32 7.30 -5.47
CA CYS A 79 8.62 7.04 -4.82
C CYS A 79 8.57 6.55 -3.36
N ARG A 80 7.40 6.38 -2.75
CA ARG A 80 7.30 6.03 -1.32
C ARG A 80 6.59 4.71 -1.06
N TYR A 81 5.61 4.35 -1.87
CA TYR A 81 4.84 3.13 -1.72
C TYR A 81 5.16 2.14 -2.84
N ASN A 82 5.42 0.89 -2.48
CA ASN A 82 5.66 -0.25 -3.37
C ASN A 82 6.59 0.09 -4.56
N GLN A 83 7.80 0.57 -4.27
CA GLN A 83 8.73 1.02 -5.32
C GLN A 83 9.14 -0.11 -6.26
N LEU A 84 9.07 -1.38 -5.84
CA LEU A 84 9.33 -2.50 -6.72
C LEU A 84 8.33 -2.52 -7.89
N VAL A 85 7.03 -2.58 -7.58
CA VAL A 85 5.97 -2.55 -8.60
C VAL A 85 5.96 -1.19 -9.32
N GLY A 86 6.18 -0.10 -8.59
CA GLY A 86 6.27 1.24 -9.17
C GLY A 86 7.38 1.37 -10.22
N SER A 87 8.54 0.77 -9.99
CA SER A 87 9.66 0.77 -10.94
C SER A 87 9.36 -0.07 -12.16
N VAL A 88 8.78 -1.26 -11.98
CA VAL A 88 8.33 -2.11 -13.10
C VAL A 88 7.32 -1.37 -13.97
N LEU A 89 6.29 -0.76 -13.39
CA LEU A 89 5.29 0.01 -14.13
C LEU A 89 5.89 1.25 -14.79
N LYS A 90 6.85 1.91 -14.13
CA LYS A 90 7.53 3.07 -14.69
C LYS A 90 8.30 2.70 -15.95
N GLU A 91 9.07 1.62 -15.91
CA GLU A 91 9.94 1.19 -17.01
C GLU A 91 9.15 0.52 -18.15
N SER A 92 8.12 -0.26 -17.83
CA SER A 92 7.35 -1.02 -18.81
C SER A 92 6.18 -0.25 -19.44
N VAL A 93 5.64 0.76 -18.74
CA VAL A 93 4.45 1.50 -19.20
C VAL A 93 4.72 3.00 -19.27
N PHE A 94 5.03 3.64 -18.14
CA PHE A 94 5.08 5.10 -18.06
C PHE A 94 6.11 5.71 -19.02
N GLU A 95 7.36 5.27 -18.95
CA GLU A 95 8.45 5.82 -19.77
C GLU A 95 8.23 5.58 -21.27
N PRO A 96 7.89 4.36 -21.74
CA PRO A 96 7.52 4.14 -23.13
C PRO A 96 6.36 5.02 -23.60
N THR A 97 5.23 5.07 -22.87
CA THR A 97 4.07 5.88 -23.24
C THR A 97 4.41 7.38 -23.29
N ARG A 98 5.17 7.87 -22.30
CA ARG A 98 5.59 9.28 -22.25
C ARG A 98 6.47 9.64 -23.44
N ARG A 99 7.39 8.76 -23.86
CA ARG A 99 8.28 8.98 -25.01
C ARG A 99 7.52 8.95 -26.33
N LEU A 100 6.57 8.02 -26.49
CA LEU A 100 5.79 7.86 -27.71
C LEU A 100 4.76 8.99 -27.91
N LEU A 101 4.09 9.41 -26.84
CA LEU A 101 2.97 10.35 -26.92
C LEU A 101 3.34 11.77 -26.46
N HIS A 102 4.60 11.99 -26.06
CA HIS A 102 5.11 13.26 -25.55
C HIS A 102 4.26 13.90 -24.45
N SER A 103 3.56 13.07 -23.65
CA SER A 103 2.61 13.54 -22.63
C SER A 103 2.76 12.77 -21.33
N SER A 104 3.17 13.47 -20.27
CA SER A 104 3.25 12.89 -18.93
C SER A 104 1.87 12.56 -18.36
N THR A 105 0.85 13.37 -18.67
CA THR A 105 -0.54 13.14 -18.24
C THR A 105 -1.09 11.84 -18.81
N ILE A 106 -0.92 11.62 -20.13
CA ILE A 106 -1.36 10.37 -20.77
C ILE A 106 -0.59 9.19 -20.17
N ALA A 107 0.73 9.31 -20.01
CA ALA A 107 1.54 8.25 -19.41
C ALA A 107 1.09 7.88 -17.97
N VAL A 108 0.77 8.86 -17.12
CA VAL A 108 0.21 8.60 -15.78
C VAL A 108 -1.11 7.84 -15.90
N LEU A 109 -2.06 8.33 -16.70
CA LEU A 109 -3.39 7.72 -16.82
C LEU A 109 -3.31 6.31 -17.41
N THR A 110 -2.45 6.06 -18.41
CA THR A 110 -2.23 4.71 -18.95
C THR A 110 -1.65 3.78 -17.88
N THR A 111 -0.66 4.25 -17.12
CA THR A 111 -0.03 3.45 -16.05
C THR A 111 -1.02 3.06 -14.96
N PHE A 112 -1.83 4.01 -14.48
CA PHE A 112 -2.84 3.73 -13.46
C PHE A 112 -4.03 2.93 -13.99
N THR A 113 -4.38 3.07 -15.27
CA THR A 113 -5.36 2.20 -15.93
C THR A 113 -4.89 0.75 -15.93
N LEU A 114 -3.65 0.48 -16.38
CA LEU A 114 -3.11 -0.89 -16.39
C LEU A 114 -2.96 -1.45 -14.97
N SER A 115 -2.49 -0.63 -14.01
CA SER A 115 -2.49 -1.01 -12.60
C SER A 115 -3.90 -1.35 -12.09
N GLY A 116 -4.90 -0.53 -12.44
CA GLY A 116 -6.30 -0.77 -12.08
C GLY A 116 -6.84 -2.08 -12.65
N LEU A 117 -6.50 -2.42 -13.88
CA LEU A 117 -6.89 -3.70 -14.50
C LEU A 117 -6.26 -4.90 -13.78
N LEU A 118 -4.98 -4.82 -13.39
CA LEU A 118 -4.32 -5.86 -12.60
C LEU A 118 -5.02 -6.08 -11.26
N HIS A 119 -5.40 -5.00 -10.56
CA HIS A 119 -6.07 -5.11 -9.27
C HIS A 119 -7.55 -5.48 -9.39
N ALA A 120 -8.21 -5.12 -10.50
CA ALA A 120 -9.53 -5.65 -10.86
C ALA A 120 -9.49 -7.17 -11.05
N HIS A 121 -8.45 -7.69 -11.72
CA HIS A 121 -8.24 -9.13 -11.82
C HIS A 121 -8.08 -9.77 -10.43
N VAL A 122 -7.28 -9.19 -9.54
CA VAL A 122 -7.15 -9.67 -8.14
C VAL A 122 -8.51 -9.67 -7.44
N ALA A 123 -9.31 -8.62 -7.60
CA ALA A 123 -10.61 -8.53 -6.95
C ALA A 123 -11.56 -9.65 -7.37
N VAL A 124 -11.64 -9.96 -8.66
CA VAL A 124 -12.53 -11.01 -9.16
C VAL A 124 -11.94 -12.41 -8.91
N ALA A 125 -10.67 -12.62 -9.25
CA ALA A 125 -10.05 -13.95 -9.25
C ALA A 125 -9.67 -14.46 -7.85
N VAL A 126 -9.21 -13.57 -6.95
CA VAL A 126 -8.75 -13.96 -5.60
C VAL A 126 -9.87 -13.81 -4.57
N PHE A 127 -10.67 -12.75 -4.68
CA PHE A 127 -11.70 -12.44 -3.69
C PHE A 127 -13.13 -12.79 -4.14
N GLY A 128 -13.32 -13.27 -5.38
CA GLY A 128 -14.66 -13.58 -5.90
C GLY A 128 -15.57 -12.36 -5.97
N ALA A 129 -15.02 -11.14 -6.12
CA ALA A 129 -15.82 -9.93 -6.19
C ALA A 129 -16.78 -10.00 -7.39
N SER A 130 -18.04 -9.63 -7.18
CA SER A 130 -19.08 -9.63 -8.21
C SER A 130 -18.81 -8.61 -9.34
N SER A 131 -17.95 -7.63 -9.11
CA SER A 131 -17.58 -6.62 -10.09
C SER A 131 -16.13 -6.18 -9.95
N PRO A 132 -15.38 -6.04 -11.06
CA PRO A 132 -14.03 -5.48 -11.05
C PRO A 132 -13.99 -3.95 -10.86
N VAL A 133 -15.14 -3.28 -11.03
CA VAL A 133 -15.22 -1.82 -11.20
C VAL A 133 -14.64 -1.08 -10.00
N SER A 134 -15.00 -1.48 -8.77
CA SER A 134 -14.54 -0.79 -7.56
C SER A 134 -13.00 -0.75 -7.46
N ALA A 135 -12.35 -1.89 -7.70
CA ALA A 135 -10.90 -1.99 -7.65
C ALA A 135 -10.24 -1.17 -8.76
N PHE A 136 -10.77 -1.25 -9.99
CA PHE A 136 -10.29 -0.42 -11.10
C PHE A 136 -10.42 1.08 -10.79
N THR A 137 -11.60 1.51 -10.32
CA THR A 137 -11.91 2.90 -9.97
C THR A 137 -10.95 3.44 -8.92
N PHE A 138 -10.59 2.66 -7.91
CA PHE A 138 -9.60 3.08 -6.91
C PHE A 138 -8.31 3.56 -7.57
N PHE A 139 -7.66 2.71 -8.37
CA PHE A 139 -6.37 3.05 -9.01
C PHE A 139 -6.53 4.14 -10.06
N PHE A 140 -7.61 4.15 -10.83
CA PHE A 140 -7.86 5.19 -11.81
C PHE A 140 -7.99 6.57 -11.15
N LEU A 141 -8.70 6.67 -10.01
CA LEU A 141 -8.80 7.91 -9.22
C LEU A 141 -7.44 8.37 -8.68
N GLN A 142 -6.56 7.46 -8.27
CA GLN A 142 -5.19 7.81 -7.87
C GLN A 142 -4.40 8.43 -9.04
N GLY A 143 -4.58 7.90 -10.26
CA GLY A 143 -3.99 8.47 -11.48
C GLY A 143 -4.50 9.88 -11.79
N ILE A 144 -5.82 10.09 -11.68
CA ILE A 144 -6.42 11.44 -11.83
C ILE A 144 -5.85 12.39 -10.79
N ALA A 145 -5.79 12.00 -9.51
CA ALA A 145 -5.22 12.81 -8.44
C ALA A 145 -3.75 13.18 -8.73
N CYS A 146 -2.96 12.24 -9.25
CA CYS A 146 -1.59 12.52 -9.67
C CYS A 146 -1.52 13.56 -10.80
N CYS A 147 -2.41 13.48 -11.79
CA CYS A 147 -2.48 14.46 -12.88
C CYS A 147 -2.91 15.84 -12.36
N VAL A 148 -3.93 15.91 -11.52
CA VAL A 148 -4.41 17.15 -10.91
C VAL A 148 -3.31 17.82 -10.09
N GLU A 149 -2.61 17.07 -9.22
CA GLU A 149 -1.46 17.60 -8.46
C GLU A 149 -0.36 18.15 -9.36
N ASN A 150 -0.12 17.53 -10.52
CA ASN A 150 0.87 18.00 -11.48
C ASN A 150 0.44 19.28 -12.20
N LEU A 151 -0.85 19.44 -12.49
CA LEU A 151 -1.39 20.60 -13.20
C LEU A 151 -1.59 21.81 -12.28
N CYS A 152 -2.08 21.60 -11.05
CA CYS A 152 -2.41 22.68 -10.13
C CYS A 152 -1.18 23.29 -9.43
N SER A 153 -0.01 22.63 -9.45
CA SER A 153 1.24 23.09 -8.82
C SER A 153 1.09 23.59 -7.36
N LEU A 154 0.10 23.07 -6.63
CA LEU A 154 -0.19 23.50 -5.26
C LEU A 154 0.89 22.98 -4.31
N THR A 155 1.60 23.90 -3.64
CA THR A 155 2.61 23.54 -2.64
C THR A 155 2.03 23.76 -1.25
N LEU A 156 1.68 22.67 -0.58
CA LEU A 156 1.16 22.70 0.79
C LEU A 156 2.30 22.63 1.82
N PRO A 157 2.16 23.25 3.01
CA PRO A 157 3.04 23.00 4.14
C PRO A 157 3.13 21.50 4.43
N LYS A 158 4.31 21.00 4.78
CA LYS A 158 4.58 19.56 4.99
C LYS A 158 3.51 18.82 5.81
N PRO A 159 3.11 19.29 7.02
CA PRO A 159 2.10 18.56 7.80
C PRO A 159 0.73 18.52 7.10
N ILE A 160 0.33 19.63 6.46
CA ILE A 160 -0.94 19.72 5.73
C ILE A 160 -0.92 18.77 4.54
N GLY A 161 0.15 18.78 3.73
CA GLY A 161 0.29 17.86 2.60
C GLY A 161 0.23 16.39 3.02
N ILE A 162 0.89 16.03 4.13
CA ILE A 162 0.83 14.66 4.69
C ILE A 162 -0.60 14.29 5.07
N VAL A 163 -1.28 15.15 5.83
CA VAL A 163 -2.65 14.91 6.29
C VAL A 163 -3.61 14.79 5.11
N THR A 164 -3.58 15.73 4.16
CA THR A 164 -4.46 15.71 2.98
C THR A 164 -4.23 14.47 2.11
N THR A 165 -2.97 14.06 1.90
CA THR A 165 -2.62 12.85 1.15
C THR A 165 -3.25 11.61 1.79
N HIS A 166 -3.12 11.47 3.10
CA HIS A 166 -3.63 10.30 3.82
C HIS A 166 -5.15 10.33 3.98
N ILE A 167 -5.76 11.50 4.15
CA ILE A 167 -7.21 11.64 4.10
C ILE A 167 -7.73 11.19 2.74
N PHE A 168 -7.14 11.61 1.63
CA PHE A 168 -7.56 11.18 0.29
C PHE A 168 -7.41 9.66 0.10
N LEU A 169 -6.28 9.08 0.52
CA LEU A 169 -6.08 7.63 0.47
C LEU A 169 -7.11 6.87 1.32
N LEU A 170 -7.43 7.38 2.51
CA LEU A 170 -8.44 6.77 3.38
C LEU A 170 -9.85 6.91 2.81
N LEU A 171 -10.23 8.08 2.29
CA LEU A 171 -11.56 8.30 1.68
C LEU A 171 -11.80 7.41 0.47
N THR A 172 -10.75 7.10 -0.29
CA THR A 172 -10.83 6.18 -1.44
C THR A 172 -10.62 4.71 -1.06
N ALA A 173 -10.14 4.41 0.16
CA ALA A 173 -9.84 3.06 0.63
C ALA A 173 -11.00 2.03 0.50
N PRO A 174 -12.28 2.38 0.72
CA PRO A 174 -13.38 1.43 0.56
C PRO A 174 -13.43 0.76 -0.82
N LEU A 175 -12.93 1.45 -1.85
CA LEU A 175 -12.95 0.97 -3.23
C LEU A 175 -12.02 -0.24 -3.47
N TYR A 176 -10.93 -0.36 -2.70
CA TYR A 176 -9.98 -1.45 -2.87
C TYR A 176 -9.54 -2.10 -1.56
N ILE A 177 -9.07 -1.32 -0.59
CA ILE A 177 -8.71 -1.83 0.75
C ILE A 177 -9.93 -2.46 1.44
N GLY A 178 -11.13 -1.91 1.21
CA GLY A 178 -12.38 -2.47 1.70
C GLY A 178 -12.63 -3.93 1.29
N LEU A 179 -12.04 -4.39 0.19
CA LEU A 179 -12.09 -5.80 -0.22
C LEU A 179 -11.47 -6.72 0.83
N PHE A 180 -10.30 -6.35 1.34
CA PHE A 180 -9.55 -7.14 2.32
C PHE A 180 -10.20 -7.07 3.70
N THR A 181 -10.73 -5.91 4.09
CA THR A 181 -11.39 -5.76 5.40
C THR A 181 -12.73 -6.48 5.45
N ARG A 182 -13.47 -6.57 4.33
CA ARG A 182 -14.72 -7.35 4.19
C ARG A 182 -14.49 -8.85 4.07
N ALA A 183 -13.40 -9.28 3.45
CA ALA A 183 -13.04 -10.70 3.41
C ALA A 183 -12.86 -11.29 4.83
N GLY A 184 -12.51 -10.44 5.80
CA GLY A 184 -12.65 -10.76 7.21
C GLY A 184 -11.62 -11.77 7.73
N PRO A 185 -11.85 -12.32 8.94
CA PRO A 185 -10.91 -13.23 9.60
C PRO A 185 -10.53 -14.47 8.78
N ALA A 186 -11.45 -15.01 7.96
CA ALA A 186 -11.18 -16.19 7.14
C ALA A 186 -10.03 -15.97 6.15
N PHE A 187 -9.97 -14.80 5.50
CA PHE A 187 -8.87 -14.44 4.62
C PHE A 187 -7.54 -14.39 5.36
N PHE A 188 -7.51 -13.76 6.54
CA PHE A 188 -6.29 -13.64 7.34
C PHE A 188 -5.82 -14.98 7.91
N ALA A 189 -6.75 -15.87 8.29
CA ALA A 189 -6.42 -17.20 8.79
C ALA A 189 -5.71 -18.06 7.73
N LEU A 190 -6.09 -17.91 6.45
CA LEU A 190 -5.44 -18.58 5.32
C LEU A 190 -4.12 -17.91 4.90
N ASN A 191 -3.86 -16.68 5.34
CA ASN A 191 -2.71 -15.88 4.94
C ASN A 191 -1.97 -15.30 6.16
N PRO A 192 -1.39 -16.15 7.03
CA PRO A 192 -0.60 -15.66 8.16
C PRO A 192 0.64 -14.90 7.66
N PRO A 193 1.01 -13.78 8.30
CA PRO A 193 2.21 -13.05 7.93
C PRO A 193 3.46 -13.89 8.25
N PRO A 194 4.60 -13.64 7.59
CA PRO A 194 5.84 -14.33 7.87
C PRO A 194 6.21 -14.30 9.35
N LEU A 195 6.81 -15.39 9.85
CA LEU A 195 7.29 -15.55 11.23
C LEU A 195 6.19 -15.49 12.31
N PHE A 196 4.92 -15.48 11.92
CA PHE A 196 3.82 -15.51 12.89
C PHE A 196 3.84 -16.80 13.72
N GLY A 197 3.53 -16.68 15.02
CA GLY A 197 3.59 -17.81 15.97
C GLY A 197 4.99 -18.14 16.51
N GLY A 198 6.02 -17.39 16.12
CA GLY A 198 7.36 -17.54 16.70
C GLY A 198 7.36 -17.24 18.20
N LYS A 199 7.75 -18.21 19.04
CA LYS A 199 7.78 -18.07 20.52
C LYS A 199 8.65 -16.92 21.03
N TRP A 200 9.60 -16.47 20.22
CA TRP A 200 10.53 -15.37 20.52
C TRP A 200 9.93 -13.98 20.21
N ILE A 201 8.78 -13.91 19.55
CA ILE A 201 8.09 -12.65 19.26
C ILE A 201 7.17 -12.32 20.44
N PRO A 202 7.35 -11.17 21.10
CA PRO A 202 6.47 -10.72 22.18
C PRO A 202 5.00 -10.71 21.74
N GLN A 203 4.14 -11.35 22.53
CA GLN A 203 2.69 -11.28 22.35
C GLN A 203 2.17 -10.04 23.07
N LEU A 204 1.74 -9.05 22.29
CA LEU A 204 1.17 -7.81 22.83
C LEU A 204 -0.33 -7.99 23.11
N PRO A 205 -0.88 -7.35 24.16
CA PRO A 205 -2.29 -7.47 24.49
C PRO A 205 -3.16 -6.91 23.36
N LEU A 206 -4.27 -7.60 23.08
CA LEU A 206 -5.26 -7.16 22.10
C LEU A 206 -6.31 -6.29 22.77
N PRO A 207 -6.69 -5.15 22.16
CA PRO A 207 -7.79 -4.35 22.67
C PRO A 207 -9.12 -5.07 22.42
N ASN A 208 -10.06 -4.94 23.36
CA ASN A 208 -11.43 -5.46 23.23
C ASN A 208 -12.31 -4.65 22.26
N PHE A 209 -11.72 -3.73 21.51
CA PHE A 209 -12.41 -2.85 20.58
C PHE A 209 -12.36 -3.41 19.16
N SER A 210 -13.54 -3.72 18.62
CA SER A 210 -13.75 -4.02 17.20
C SER A 210 -14.73 -3.00 16.63
N PRO A 211 -14.26 -2.00 15.85
CA PRO A 211 -15.15 -1.04 15.22
C PRO A 211 -16.06 -1.77 14.24
N LYS A 212 -17.34 -1.37 14.24
CA LYS A 212 -18.34 -1.84 13.27
C LYS A 212 -18.37 -0.94 12.06
#